data_AF-A0A933R4Q8-F1
#
_entry.id   AF-A0A933R4Q8-F1
#
_cell.length_a   1.000
_cell.length_b   1.000
_cell.length_c   1.000
_cell.angle_alpha   90.00
_cell.angle_beta   90.00
_cell.angle_gamma   90.00
#
_symmetry.space_group_name_H-M   'P 1'
#
loop_
_entity.id
_entity.type
_entity.pdbx_description
1 polymer ?
#
loop_
_entity_poly.entity_id
_entity_poly.type
_entity_poly.pdbx_seq_one_letter_code
_entity_poly.pdbx_strand_id
1 'polypeptide(L)' 'IQDFPGYAQIHQVACCLEPWTIDAGLITPTLKLRRTRILEHCMSEVERLYAGH' A
#
# COMPACT_ATOMS: atom_id res chain seq x y z
N ILE A 1 4.90 -15.53 -21.01
CA ILE A 1 4.58 -14.58 -19.93
C ILE A 1 4.82 -13.21 -20.54
N GLN A 2 3.79 -12.35 -20.67
CA GLN A 2 4.02 -10.95 -21.00
C GLN A 2 4.48 -10.28 -19.71
N ASP A 3 5.75 -9.94 -19.65
CA ASP A 3 6.34 -9.24 -18.52
C ASP A 3 5.67 -7.87 -18.34
N PHE A 4 5.62 -7.39 -17.09
CA PHE A 4 4.87 -6.21 -16.63
C PHE A 4 4.68 -5.11 -17.70
N PRO A 5 3.45 -4.62 -17.94
CA PRO A 5 3.21 -3.62 -18.96
C PRO A 5 3.92 -2.30 -18.63
N GLY A 6 4.35 -1.55 -19.65
CA GLY A 6 5.12 -0.31 -19.45
C GLY A 6 4.42 0.77 -18.62
N TYR A 7 3.08 0.74 -18.53
CA TYR A 7 2.32 1.64 -17.65
C TYR A 7 2.40 1.26 -16.16
N ALA A 8 2.85 0.03 -15.83
CA ALA A 8 2.95 -0.49 -14.47
C ALA A 8 4.38 -0.33 -13.92
N GLN A 9 4.94 0.87 -14.09
CA GLN A 9 6.25 1.22 -13.54
C GLN A 9 6.12 1.71 -12.08
N ILE A 10 6.91 1.13 -11.18
CA ILE A 10 6.97 1.56 -9.77
C ILE A 10 8.00 2.69 -9.67
N HIS A 11 7.56 3.90 -9.35
CA HIS A 11 8.44 5.07 -9.25
C HIS A 11 9.04 5.26 -7.85
N GLN A 12 8.28 4.95 -6.80
CA GLN A 12 8.71 5.08 -5.41
C GLN A 12 7.99 4.06 -4.50
N VAL A 13 8.58 3.78 -3.33
CA VAL A 13 8.08 2.81 -2.34
C VAL A 13 8.28 3.37 -0.93
N ALA A 14 7.33 3.14 -0.03
CA ALA A 14 7.47 3.35 1.40
C ALA A 14 7.42 2.02 2.16
N CYS A 15 8.28 1.85 3.16
CA CYS A 15 8.32 0.65 4.00
C CYS A 15 7.54 0.88 5.30
N CYS A 16 6.54 0.04 5.57
CA CYS A 16 5.85 0.01 6.85
C CYS A 16 6.47 -1.07 7.74
N LEU A 17 6.95 -0.70 8.92
CA LEU A 17 7.55 -1.65 9.88
C LEU A 17 6.48 -2.32 10.76
N GLU A 18 5.31 -1.69 10.88
CA GLU A 18 4.18 -2.23 11.61
C GLU A 18 3.45 -3.27 10.74
N PRO A 19 3.18 -4.47 11.25
CA PRO A 19 2.49 -5.51 10.51
C PRO A 19 1.02 -5.13 10.29
N TRP A 20 0.50 -5.47 9.12
CA TRP A 20 -0.93 -5.38 8.87
C TRP A 20 -1.62 -6.60 9.47
N THR A 21 -2.49 -6.37 10.44
CA THR A 21 -3.16 -7.46 11.19
C THR A 21 -4.67 -7.45 10.98
N ILE A 22 -5.31 -8.56 11.34
CA ILE A 22 -6.77 -8.69 11.38
C ILE A 22 -7.33 -7.79 12.49
N ASP A 23 -6.68 -7.78 13.66
CA ASP A 23 -7.11 -7.01 14.85
C ASP A 23 -7.08 -5.50 14.63
N ALA A 24 -6.07 -5.01 13.90
CA ALA A 24 -6.00 -3.60 13.47
C ALA A 24 -7.02 -3.27 12.36
N GLY A 25 -7.76 -4.25 11.84
CA GLY A 25 -8.73 -4.06 10.77
C GLY A 25 -8.11 -3.72 9.42
N LEU A 26 -6.81 -4.00 9.22
CA LEU A 26 -6.10 -3.76 7.95
C LEU A 26 -6.21 -4.95 6.99
N ILE A 27 -6.50 -6.13 7.51
CA ILE A 27 -6.71 -7.37 6.75
C ILE A 27 -8.06 -8.01 7.14
N THR A 28 -8.71 -8.73 6.23
CA THR A 28 -9.86 -9.59 6.56
C THR A 28 -9.43 -10.82 7.34
N PRO A 29 -10.34 -11.49 8.09
CA PRO A 29 -10.04 -12.79 8.69
C PRO A 29 -9.54 -13.84 7.70
N THR A 30 -9.87 -13.68 6.42
CA THR A 30 -9.43 -14.53 5.30
C THR A 30 -8.18 -14.01 4.57
N LEU A 31 -7.40 -13.13 5.22
CA LEU A 31 -6.10 -12.62 4.76
C LEU A 31 -6.11 -11.68 3.53
N LYS A 32 -7.29 -11.16 3.13
CA LYS A 32 -7.35 -10.14 2.07
C LYS A 32 -7.10 -8.74 2.64
N LEU A 33 -6.29 -7.95 1.93
CA LEU A 33 -6.00 -6.57 2.29
C LEU A 33 -7.24 -5.68 2.22
N ARG A 34 -7.43 -4.81 3.22
CA ARG A 34 -8.45 -3.76 3.20
C ARG A 34 -7.81 -2.47 2.70
N ARG A 35 -7.73 -2.33 1.37
CA ARG A 35 -7.02 -1.24 0.69
C ARG A 35 -7.33 0.16 1.24
N THR A 36 -8.61 0.50 1.44
CA THR A 36 -9.01 1.81 1.98
C THR A 36 -8.43 2.07 3.36
N ARG A 37 -8.50 1.09 4.28
CA ARG A 37 -7.95 1.22 5.63
C ARG A 37 -6.43 1.33 5.65
N ILE A 38 -5.77 0.56 4.77
CA ILE A 38 -4.32 0.63 4.61
C ILE A 38 -3.91 2.02 4.07
N LEU A 39 -4.61 2.55 3.07
CA LEU A 39 -4.35 3.88 2.53
C LEU A 39 -4.57 4.99 3.57
N GLU A 40 -5.64 4.91 4.36
CA GLU A 40 -5.90 5.83 5.47
C GLU A 40 -4.77 5.77 6.51
N HIS A 41 -4.34 4.57 6.90
CA HIS A 41 -3.28 4.36 7.87
C HIS A 41 -1.91 4.86 7.36
N CYS A 42 -1.63 4.70 6.06
CA CYS A 42 -0.37 5.10 5.43
C CYS A 42 -0.43 6.47 4.72
N MET A 43 -1.45 7.30 5.00
CA MET A 43 -1.72 8.52 4.21
C MET A 43 -0.53 9.48 4.16
N SER A 44 0.15 9.67 5.30
CA SER A 44 1.34 10.53 5.36
C SER A 44 2.47 10.05 4.43
N GLU A 45 2.68 8.75 4.34
CA GLU A 45 3.67 8.17 3.43
C GLU A 45 3.23 8.31 1.98
N VAL A 46 1.95 8.10 1.69
CA VAL A 46 1.38 8.31 0.34
C VAL A 46 1.58 9.76 -0.10
N GLU A 47 1.22 10.73 0.73
CA GLU A 47 1.44 12.16 0.45
C GLU A 47 2.92 12.47 0.21
N ARG A 48 3.81 11.91 1.03
CA ARG A 48 5.26 12.07 0.87
C ARG A 48 5.79 11.48 -0.44
N LEU A 49 5.25 10.35 -0.89
CA LEU A 49 5.62 9.73 -2.18
C LEU A 49 5.14 10.58 -3.38
N TYR A 50 3.97 11.21 -3.25
CA TYR A 50 3.45 12.07 -4.32
C TYR A 50 3.91 13.53 -4.24
N ALA A 51 4.60 13.93 -3.16
CA ALA A 51 5.08 15.30 -3.02
C ALA A 51 6.07 15.67 -4.15
N GLY A 52 5.72 16.69 -4.92
CA GLY A 52 6.57 17.23 -5.99
C GLY A 52 6.47 16.50 -7.34
N HIS A 53 5.56 15.54 -7.49
CA HIS A 53 5.10 15.03 -8.79
C HIS A 53 3.91 15.85 -9.30
#